data_AF-A0AAV4NA33-F1
#
_entry.id   AF-A0AAV4NA33-F1
#
_cell.length_a   1.000
_cell.length_b   1.000
_cell.length_c   1.000
_cell.angle_alpha   90.00
_cell.angle_beta   90.00
_cell.angle_gamma   90.00
#
_symmetry.space_group_name_H-M   'P 1'
#
loop_
_entity.id
_entity.type
_entity.pdbx_description
1 polymer ?
#
loop_
_entity_poly.entity_id
_entity_poly.type
_entity_poly.pdbx_seq_one_letter_code
_entity_poly.pdbx_strand_id
1 'polypeptide(L)'
;MFALEVEPQTECYNGADRWSTMKSFCILAVLSCCLVGSLALTACEEHRERELKSDTEVKLVPKCDANGNYEALQCFQGSSFCMCWRPDGSHITDPSIKIKTCACHVHRDNEVTKTHKGMVGNFVPTCNNDGTYAKKQCHGSTGFCWCADENGKKTSEQVRGELKC
;
A
#
# COMPACT_ATOMS: atom_id res chain seq x y z
N MET A 1 -56.91 4.95 1.69
CA MET A 1 -56.24 3.97 2.56
C MET A 1 -54.80 4.41 2.65
N PHE A 2 -54.48 5.20 3.68
CA PHE A 2 -53.21 5.91 3.84
C PHE A 2 -52.24 5.08 4.68
N ALA A 3 -50.96 5.19 4.30
CA ALA A 3 -49.74 5.25 5.10
C ALA A 3 -49.52 4.22 6.23
N LEU A 4 -48.44 3.45 6.09
CA LEU A 4 -47.67 2.92 7.22
C LEU A 4 -46.44 3.80 7.38
N GLU A 5 -46.30 4.38 8.56
CA GLU A 5 -45.16 5.19 8.97
C GLU A 5 -44.85 4.84 10.44
N VAL A 6 -43.56 5.00 10.77
CA VAL A 6 -42.92 5.18 12.09
C VAL A 6 -42.78 3.98 13.07
N GLU A 7 -41.52 3.57 13.28
CA GLU A 7 -40.98 3.16 14.61
C GLU A 7 -41.08 4.36 15.58
N PRO A 8 -41.07 4.22 16.95
CA PRO A 8 -39.78 4.14 17.65
C PRO A 8 -39.78 3.62 19.13
N GLN A 9 -38.57 3.58 19.72
CA GLN A 9 -38.18 3.75 21.14
C GLN A 9 -38.11 2.55 22.14
N THR A 10 -36.85 2.19 22.44
CA THR A 10 -36.16 2.10 23.76
C THR A 10 -36.92 1.75 25.06
N GLU A 11 -36.43 0.68 25.68
CA GLU A 11 -36.18 0.41 27.12
C GLU A 11 -37.33 0.31 28.12
N CYS A 12 -37.42 -0.85 28.79
CA CYS A 12 -37.65 -0.96 30.24
C CYS A 12 -37.03 -2.27 30.76
N TYR A 13 -35.93 -2.16 31.50
CA TYR A 13 -35.36 -3.21 32.35
C TYR A 13 -36.35 -3.54 33.48
N ASN A 14 -36.66 -4.82 33.73
CA ASN A 14 -37.12 -5.30 35.05
C ASN A 14 -36.83 -6.80 35.22
N GLY A 15 -35.87 -7.07 36.11
CA GLY A 15 -35.92 -8.05 37.20
C GLY A 15 -36.43 -9.47 36.96
N ALA A 16 -35.50 -10.41 37.19
CA ALA A 16 -35.69 -11.74 37.78
C ALA A 16 -36.35 -12.81 36.90
N ASP A 17 -35.50 -13.72 36.39
CA ASP A 17 -35.67 -15.19 36.40
C ASP A 17 -35.08 -15.86 35.15
N ARG A 18 -33.74 -15.86 35.01
CA ARG A 18 -33.05 -16.88 34.20
C ARG A 18 -31.53 -17.00 34.43
N TRP A 19 -31.10 -17.06 35.70
CA TRP A 19 -29.68 -17.20 36.06
C TRP A 19 -29.05 -18.57 35.70
N SER A 20 -29.81 -19.59 35.27
CA SER A 20 -29.28 -20.94 35.06
C SER A 20 -29.11 -21.42 33.61
N THR A 21 -29.59 -20.68 32.60
CA THR A 21 -29.38 -21.02 31.18
C THR A 21 -28.42 -20.06 30.46
N MET A 22 -28.11 -18.90 31.04
CA MET A 22 -27.13 -17.95 30.48
C MET A 22 -25.67 -18.39 30.65
N LYS A 23 -25.33 -19.20 31.67
CA LYS A 23 -23.92 -19.63 31.86
C LYS A 23 -23.45 -20.59 30.76
N SER A 24 -24.33 -21.46 30.27
CA SER A 24 -23.97 -22.43 29.23
C SER A 24 -24.02 -21.82 27.82
N PHE A 25 -24.93 -20.87 27.57
CA PHE A 25 -25.00 -20.13 26.30
C PHE A 25 -23.85 -19.11 26.14
N CYS A 26 -23.43 -18.44 27.22
CA CYS A 26 -22.28 -17.54 27.16
C CYS A 26 -20.96 -18.27 26.90
N ILE A 27 -20.74 -19.47 27.43
CA ILE A 27 -19.51 -20.25 27.19
C ILE A 27 -19.44 -20.71 25.71
N LEU A 28 -20.57 -21.14 25.14
CA LEU A 28 -20.64 -21.56 23.73
C LEU A 28 -20.50 -20.37 22.76
N ALA A 29 -21.07 -19.21 23.09
CA ALA A 29 -20.92 -18.00 22.28
C ALA A 29 -19.49 -17.43 22.31
N VAL A 30 -18.80 -17.50 23.46
CA VAL A 30 -17.40 -17.03 23.60
C VAL A 30 -16.42 -17.97 22.86
N LEU A 31 -16.64 -19.29 22.89
CA LEU A 31 -15.84 -20.24 22.11
C LEU A 31 -16.08 -20.10 20.60
N SER A 32 -17.31 -19.80 20.18
CA SER A 32 -17.64 -19.54 18.78
C SER A 32 -17.03 -18.23 18.27
N CYS A 33 -16.85 -17.22 19.13
CA CYS A 33 -16.27 -15.94 18.73
C CYS A 33 -14.75 -16.01 18.47
N CYS A 34 -14.05 -16.94 19.13
CA CYS A 34 -12.60 -17.13 18.99
C CYS A 34 -12.18 -17.87 17.71
N LEU A 35 -13.08 -18.64 17.08
CA LEU A 35 -12.80 -19.34 15.82
C LEU A 35 -12.93 -18.45 14.57
N VAL A 36 -13.61 -17.31 14.69
CA VAL A 36 -13.84 -16.37 13.57
C VAL A 36 -12.75 -15.28 13.49
N GLY A 37 -11.92 -15.14 14.55
CA GLY A 37 -10.92 -14.08 14.66
C GLY A 37 -9.62 -14.29 13.86
N SER A 38 -9.41 -15.44 13.24
CA SER A 38 -8.15 -15.82 12.58
C SER A 38 -8.12 -15.62 11.06
N LEU A 39 -9.17 -15.04 10.45
CA LEU A 39 -9.30 -14.92 8.98
C LEU A 39 -9.78 -13.53 8.53
N ALA A 40 -9.28 -12.45 9.13
CA ALA A 40 -9.51 -11.12 8.58
C ALA A 40 -8.55 -10.90 7.38
N LEU A 41 -9.10 -10.76 6.17
CA LEU A 41 -8.33 -10.39 4.98
C LEU A 41 -7.66 -9.03 5.17
N THR A 42 -6.47 -8.88 4.63
CA THR A 42 -5.75 -7.58 4.61
C THR A 42 -6.38 -6.62 3.60
N ALA A 43 -6.07 -5.32 3.73
CA ALA A 43 -6.59 -4.30 2.81
C ALA A 43 -6.23 -4.57 1.34
N CYS A 44 -5.03 -5.12 1.08
CA CYS A 44 -4.62 -5.50 -0.27
C CYS A 44 -5.41 -6.72 -0.79
N GLU A 45 -5.61 -7.73 0.06
CA GLU A 45 -6.36 -8.94 -0.31
C GLU A 45 -7.85 -8.63 -0.54
N GLU A 46 -8.48 -7.82 0.31
CA GLU A 46 -9.84 -7.37 0.10
C GLU A 46 -9.98 -6.60 -1.21
N HIS A 47 -9.04 -5.70 -1.51
CA HIS A 47 -9.01 -4.98 -2.78
C HIS A 47 -8.86 -5.94 -3.97
N ARG A 48 -7.95 -6.91 -3.88
CA ARG A 48 -7.79 -7.95 -4.90
C ARG A 48 -9.10 -8.68 -5.18
N GLU A 49 -9.80 -9.12 -4.14
CA GLU A 49 -11.08 -9.83 -4.27
C GLU A 49 -12.18 -8.98 -4.91
N ARG A 50 -12.22 -7.67 -4.62
CA ARG A 50 -13.16 -6.74 -5.26
C ARG A 50 -12.93 -6.64 -6.77
N GLU A 51 -11.67 -6.50 -7.19
CA GLU A 51 -11.32 -6.38 -8.61
C GLU A 51 -11.50 -7.71 -9.37
N LEU A 52 -11.26 -8.84 -8.70
CA LEU A 52 -11.51 -10.16 -9.29
C LEU A 52 -13.00 -10.40 -9.58
N LYS A 53 -13.88 -9.87 -8.72
CA LYS A 53 -15.34 -9.95 -8.90
C LYS A 53 -15.90 -8.95 -9.91
N SER A 54 -15.10 -7.97 -10.34
CA SER A 54 -15.49 -6.98 -11.35
C SER A 54 -15.39 -7.56 -12.77
N ASP A 55 -16.37 -7.23 -13.60
CA ASP A 55 -16.49 -7.60 -15.02
C ASP A 55 -15.75 -6.64 -15.97
N THR A 56 -14.83 -5.83 -15.44
CA THR A 56 -14.07 -4.87 -16.25
C THR A 56 -12.96 -5.58 -17.04
N GLU A 57 -12.87 -5.29 -18.35
CA GLU A 57 -11.91 -5.91 -19.28
C GLU A 57 -10.45 -5.55 -18.94
N VAL A 58 -10.19 -4.28 -18.63
CA VAL A 58 -8.87 -3.80 -18.17
C VAL A 58 -8.95 -3.48 -16.68
N LYS A 59 -8.46 -4.40 -15.86
CA LYS A 59 -8.48 -4.27 -14.39
C LYS A 59 -7.08 -4.34 -13.78
N LEU A 60 -6.86 -3.53 -12.75
CA LEU A 60 -5.68 -3.63 -11.90
C LEU A 60 -6.04 -4.51 -10.71
N VAL A 61 -5.73 -5.79 -10.81
CA VAL A 61 -5.84 -6.71 -9.67
C VAL A 61 -4.55 -6.58 -8.85
N PRO A 62 -4.58 -5.97 -7.66
CA PRO A 62 -3.35 -5.68 -6.91
C PRO A 62 -2.62 -6.95 -6.49
N LYS A 63 -1.29 -6.91 -6.58
CA LYS A 63 -0.38 -7.88 -5.98
C LYS A 63 -0.08 -7.48 -4.53
N CYS A 64 -0.05 -8.48 -3.66
CA CYS A 64 0.18 -8.32 -2.24
C CYS A 64 1.41 -9.12 -1.84
N ASP A 65 2.22 -8.57 -0.94
CA ASP A 65 3.35 -9.28 -0.35
C ASP A 65 2.89 -10.27 0.74
N ALA A 66 3.85 -11.00 1.34
CA ALA A 66 3.57 -12.00 2.38
C ALA A 66 2.96 -11.43 3.67
N ASN A 67 3.02 -10.11 3.88
CA ASN A 67 2.41 -9.43 5.01
C ASN A 67 1.05 -8.81 4.65
N GLY A 68 0.60 -8.97 3.40
CA GLY A 68 -0.62 -8.38 2.87
C GLY A 68 -0.53 -6.88 2.57
N ASN A 69 0.69 -6.32 2.47
CA ASN A 69 0.86 -4.98 1.94
C ASN A 69 0.81 -5.01 0.41
N TYR A 70 0.52 -3.87 -0.20
CA TYR A 70 0.62 -3.74 -1.65
C TYR A 70 2.08 -3.87 -2.11
N GLU A 71 2.31 -4.74 -3.09
CA GLU A 71 3.61 -4.76 -3.77
C GLU A 71 3.86 -3.43 -4.48
N ALA A 72 5.14 -3.06 -4.58
CA ALA A 72 5.52 -1.77 -5.14
C ALA A 72 5.12 -1.60 -6.61
N LEU A 73 5.19 -2.66 -7.43
CA LEU A 73 4.88 -2.61 -8.86
C LEU A 73 3.52 -3.24 -9.13
N GLN A 74 2.54 -2.42 -9.50
CA GLN A 74 1.19 -2.86 -9.86
C GLN A 74 0.96 -2.65 -11.36
N CYS A 75 0.45 -3.66 -12.06
CA CYS A 75 0.23 -3.61 -13.50
C CYS A 75 -1.20 -4.04 -13.85
N PHE A 76 -1.74 -3.43 -14.91
CA PHE A 76 -3.09 -3.72 -15.39
C PHE A 76 -3.11 -5.04 -16.18
N GLN A 77 -4.08 -5.90 -15.90
CA GLN A 77 -4.33 -7.10 -16.71
C GLN A 77 -4.91 -6.67 -18.07
N GLY A 78 -4.46 -7.31 -19.14
CA GLY A 78 -4.86 -6.94 -20.51
C GLY A 78 -4.17 -5.69 -21.08
N SER A 79 -3.26 -5.06 -20.33
CA SER A 79 -2.50 -3.89 -20.79
C SER A 79 -1.03 -3.95 -20.35
N SER A 80 -0.21 -3.04 -20.88
CA SER A 80 1.19 -2.87 -20.50
C SER A 80 1.42 -1.74 -19.50
N PHE A 81 0.36 -1.09 -19.01
CA PHE A 81 0.48 -0.03 -18.01
C PHE A 81 0.86 -0.61 -16.65
N CYS A 82 1.83 0.02 -16.00
CA CYS A 82 2.19 -0.24 -14.61
C CYS A 82 2.29 1.07 -13.82
N MET A 83 2.23 0.96 -12.50
CA MET A 83 2.28 2.04 -11.52
C MET A 83 3.09 1.62 -10.30
N CYS A 84 3.73 2.58 -9.65
CA CYS A 84 4.38 2.37 -8.37
C CYS A 84 3.46 2.72 -7.20
N TRP A 85 3.38 1.82 -6.22
CA TRP A 85 2.49 1.91 -5.07
C TRP A 85 3.29 1.85 -3.78
N ARG A 86 2.75 2.47 -2.73
CA ARG A 86 3.22 2.34 -1.35
C ARG A 86 2.59 1.10 -0.70
N PRO A 87 3.18 0.58 0.39
CA PRO A 87 2.62 -0.53 1.15
C PRO A 87 1.17 -0.32 1.63
N ASP A 88 0.76 0.95 1.83
CA ASP A 88 -0.58 1.33 2.28
C ASP A 88 -1.65 1.37 1.16
N GLY A 89 -1.25 1.20 -0.10
CA GLY A 89 -2.14 1.25 -1.26
C GLY A 89 -2.23 2.61 -1.96
N SER A 90 -1.55 3.64 -1.46
CA SER A 90 -1.44 4.92 -2.18
C SER A 90 -0.45 4.81 -3.35
N HIS A 91 -0.74 5.50 -4.46
CA HIS A 91 0.15 5.49 -5.64
C HIS A 91 1.23 6.58 -5.56
N ILE A 92 2.42 6.25 -6.08
CA ILE A 92 3.59 7.13 -6.20
C ILE A 92 3.68 7.74 -7.60
N THR A 93 3.29 6.97 -8.62
CA THR A 93 3.37 7.38 -10.03
C THR A 93 2.05 7.16 -10.74
N ASP A 94 1.82 7.93 -11.79
CA ASP A 94 0.74 7.67 -12.75
C ASP A 94 0.97 6.39 -13.56
N PRO A 95 -0.08 5.80 -14.18
CA PRO A 95 0.07 4.64 -15.05
C PRO A 95 0.94 4.95 -16.26
N SER A 96 1.92 4.09 -16.52
CA SER A 96 2.81 4.25 -17.68
C SER A 96 3.25 2.89 -18.24
N ILE A 97 3.30 2.80 -19.57
CA ILE A 97 3.87 1.63 -20.27
C ILE A 97 5.39 1.52 -20.09
N LYS A 98 6.04 2.61 -19.66
CA LYS A 98 7.50 2.67 -19.50
C LYS A 98 7.96 2.06 -18.18
N ILE A 99 7.13 2.10 -17.13
CA ILE A 99 7.49 1.59 -15.81
C ILE A 99 7.68 0.07 -15.88
N LYS A 100 8.87 -0.40 -15.51
CA LYS A 100 9.24 -1.83 -15.44
C LYS A 100 9.62 -2.26 -14.04
N THR A 101 10.03 -1.31 -13.20
CA THR A 101 10.38 -1.53 -11.80
C THR A 101 9.99 -0.30 -10.98
N CYS A 102 9.92 -0.46 -9.67
CA CYS A 102 9.62 0.63 -8.74
C CYS A 102 10.76 0.90 -7.75
N ALA A 103 11.91 0.25 -7.93
CA ALA A 103 13.03 0.35 -7.00
C ALA A 103 13.47 1.81 -6.75
N CYS A 104 13.71 2.59 -7.81
CA CYS A 104 14.12 3.98 -7.64
C CYS A 104 12.98 4.87 -7.13
N HIS A 105 11.76 4.72 -7.69
CA HIS A 105 10.63 5.56 -7.31
C HIS A 105 10.23 5.39 -5.84
N VAL A 106 10.23 4.15 -5.33
CA VAL A 106 9.99 3.86 -3.91
C VAL A 106 11.09 4.43 -3.03
N HIS A 107 12.36 4.27 -3.41
CA HIS A 107 13.47 4.87 -2.66
C HIS A 107 13.34 6.40 -2.61
N ARG A 108 13.09 7.04 -3.75
CA ARG A 108 12.88 8.49 -3.83
C ARG A 108 11.72 8.95 -2.95
N ASP A 109 10.59 8.26 -3.01
CA ASP A 109 9.39 8.59 -2.24
C ASP A 109 9.62 8.49 -0.73
N ASN A 110 10.30 7.44 -0.28
CA ASN A 110 10.67 7.27 1.13
C ASN A 110 11.56 8.41 1.63
N GLU A 111 12.55 8.82 0.83
CA GLU A 111 13.47 9.89 1.20
C GLU A 111 12.79 11.25 1.19
N VAL A 112 11.96 11.54 0.19
CA VAL A 112 11.14 12.76 0.14
C VAL A 112 10.18 12.83 1.33
N THR A 113 9.55 11.72 1.69
CA THR A 113 8.66 11.63 2.87
C THR A 113 9.41 11.96 4.16
N LYS A 114 10.65 11.50 4.31
CA LYS A 114 11.51 11.88 5.45
C LYS A 114 11.81 13.38 5.43
N THR A 115 12.09 13.96 4.26
CA THR A 115 12.29 15.41 4.12
C THR A 115 11.05 16.20 4.57
N HIS A 116 9.84 15.77 4.19
CA HIS A 116 8.61 16.40 4.65
C HIS A 116 8.37 16.27 6.16
N LYS A 117 8.91 15.23 6.80
CA LYS A 117 8.92 15.05 8.26
C LYS A 117 10.05 15.83 8.95
N GLY A 118 10.77 16.69 8.23
CA GLY A 118 11.82 17.56 8.77
C GLY A 118 13.23 16.97 8.75
N MET A 119 13.44 15.78 8.17
CA MET A 119 14.80 15.24 7.97
C MET A 119 15.48 15.96 6.81
N VAL A 120 16.39 16.87 7.11
CA VAL A 120 17.13 17.62 6.08
C VAL A 120 18.45 16.92 5.76
N GLY A 121 18.82 16.95 4.48
CA GLY A 121 20.14 16.56 4.02
C GLY A 121 20.30 15.08 3.71
N ASN A 122 19.20 14.32 3.68
CA ASN A 122 19.18 12.96 3.15
C ASN A 122 19.39 12.94 1.62
N PHE A 123 19.86 11.79 1.11
CA PHE A 123 20.04 11.57 -0.32
C PHE A 123 18.71 11.23 -0.97
N VAL A 124 18.29 12.01 -1.96
CA VAL A 124 17.12 11.71 -2.80
C VAL A 124 17.61 11.29 -4.18
N PRO A 125 17.39 10.04 -4.62
CA PRO A 125 17.89 9.56 -5.90
C PRO A 125 17.13 10.16 -7.10
N THR A 126 17.85 10.27 -8.22
CA THR A 126 17.27 10.60 -9.52
C THR A 126 16.86 9.31 -10.23
N CYS A 127 15.63 9.26 -10.74
CA CYS A 127 15.05 8.08 -11.37
C CYS A 127 14.80 8.29 -12.87
N ASN A 128 14.94 7.23 -13.64
CA ASN A 128 14.46 7.16 -15.02
C ASN A 128 12.94 6.89 -15.03
N ASN A 129 12.31 7.07 -16.20
CA ASN A 129 10.86 6.87 -16.38
C ASN A 129 10.41 5.39 -16.32
N ASP A 130 11.36 4.46 -16.42
CA ASP A 130 11.10 3.03 -16.25
C ASP A 130 11.20 2.57 -14.79
N GLY A 131 11.54 3.49 -13.90
CA GLY A 131 11.72 3.29 -12.46
C GLY A 131 13.09 2.75 -12.05
N THR A 132 14.03 2.61 -12.99
CA THR A 132 15.44 2.37 -12.70
C THR A 132 16.12 3.65 -12.20
N TYR A 133 17.32 3.50 -11.65
CA TYR A 133 18.14 4.63 -11.25
C TYR A 133 18.77 5.31 -12.47
N ALA A 134 18.75 6.64 -12.50
CA ALA A 134 19.50 7.39 -13.50
C ALA A 134 21.00 7.11 -13.35
N LYS A 135 21.73 7.03 -14.47
CA LYS A 135 23.18 6.77 -14.44
C LYS A 135 23.96 7.76 -13.60
N LYS A 136 23.58 9.05 -13.64
CA LYS A 136 24.20 10.09 -12.81
C LYS A 136 23.34 10.31 -11.57
N GLN A 137 23.95 10.13 -10.41
CA GLN A 137 23.35 10.44 -9.11
C GLN A 137 24.11 11.61 -8.49
N CYS A 138 23.39 12.54 -7.88
CA CYS A 138 23.97 13.71 -7.22
C CYS A 138 23.27 13.96 -5.89
N HIS A 139 24.05 14.04 -4.82
CA HIS A 139 23.57 14.32 -3.48
C HIS A 139 23.44 15.84 -3.28
N GLY A 140 22.20 16.33 -3.27
CA GLY A 140 21.91 17.77 -3.24
C GLY A 140 22.52 18.54 -2.06
N SER A 141 22.53 17.96 -0.86
CA SER A 141 23.07 18.62 0.35
C SER A 141 24.60 18.65 0.44
N THR A 142 25.31 17.66 -0.14
CA THR A 142 26.77 17.55 -0.02
C THR A 142 27.51 17.98 -1.29
N GLY A 143 26.80 18.07 -2.42
CA GLY A 143 27.33 18.40 -3.74
C GLY A 143 28.12 17.28 -4.41
N PHE A 144 28.16 16.08 -3.83
CA PHE A 144 28.83 14.93 -4.43
C PHE A 144 27.96 14.24 -5.48
N CYS A 145 28.56 13.91 -6.62
CA CYS A 145 27.93 13.11 -7.67
C CYS A 145 28.74 11.83 -7.94
N TRP A 146 28.06 10.78 -8.37
CA TRP A 146 28.65 9.51 -8.80
C TRP A 146 27.84 8.88 -9.95
N CYS A 147 28.48 7.97 -10.68
CA CYS A 147 27.78 7.10 -11.62
C CYS A 147 27.20 5.90 -10.89
N ALA A 148 26.00 5.48 -11.28
CA ALA A 148 25.30 4.33 -10.77
C ALA A 148 24.83 3.42 -11.92
N ASP A 149 24.64 2.14 -11.63
CA ASP A 149 23.92 1.22 -12.51
C ASP A 149 22.39 1.36 -12.35
N GLU A 150 21.64 0.58 -13.12
CA GLU A 150 20.17 0.60 -13.13
C GLU A 150 19.54 0.21 -11.77
N ASN A 151 20.29 -0.47 -10.90
CA ASN A 151 19.90 -0.86 -9.55
C ASN A 151 20.31 0.19 -8.50
N GLY A 152 20.99 1.26 -8.91
CA GLY A 152 21.46 2.32 -8.03
C GLY A 152 22.81 2.04 -7.36
N LYS A 153 23.50 0.95 -7.74
CA LYS A 153 24.83 0.65 -7.21
C LYS A 153 25.84 1.63 -7.79
N LYS A 154 26.63 2.26 -6.92
CA LYS A 154 27.74 3.15 -7.31
C LYS A 154 28.78 2.40 -8.15
N THR A 155 29.13 2.95 -9.31
CA THR A 155 30.09 2.38 -10.29
C THR A 155 31.30 3.28 -10.56
N SER A 156 31.30 4.52 -10.08
CA SER A 156 32.45 5.45 -10.16
C SER A 156 32.75 6.04 -8.79
N GLU A 157 33.90 6.67 -8.61
CA GLU A 157 34.14 7.49 -7.43
C GLU A 157 33.27 8.75 -7.37
N GLN A 158 33.15 9.31 -6.17
CA GLN A 158 32.40 10.54 -5.93
C GLN A 158 33.24 11.77 -6.28
N VAL A 159 32.64 12.72 -6.98
CA VAL A 159 33.27 14.01 -7.33
C VAL A 159 32.34 15.18 -6.98
N ARG A 160 32.92 16.35 -6.72
CA ARG A 160 32.17 17.61 -6.65
C ARG A 160 32.30 18.32 -8.01
N GLY A 161 31.17 18.59 -8.67
CA GLY A 161 31.15 19.29 -9.97
C GLY A 161 30.72 18.42 -11.15
N GLU A 162 31.27 18.69 -12.33
CA GLU A 162 30.87 18.01 -13.56
C GLU A 162 31.30 16.53 -13.54
N LEU A 163 30.31 15.65 -13.70
CA LEU A 163 30.49 14.21 -13.82
C LEU A 163 29.77 13.72 -15.07
N LYS A 164 30.49 12.92 -15.88
CA LYS A 164 29.98 12.27 -17.09
C LYS A 164 29.81 10.77 -16.83
N CYS A 165 28.60 10.29 -17.08
CA CYS A 165 28.12 8.91 -17.09
C CYS A 165 27.32 8.73 -18.40
#